data_AF-A0A839EI63-F1
#
_entry.id   AF-A0A839EI63-F1
#
_cell.length_a   1.000
_cell.length_b   1.000
_cell.length_c   1.000
_cell.angle_alpha   90.00
_cell.angle_beta   90.00
_cell.angle_gamma   90.00
#
_symmetry.space_group_name_H-M   'P 1'
#
loop_
_entity.id
_entity.type
_entity.pdbx_description
1 polymer ?
#
loop_
_entity_poly.entity_id
_entity_poly.type
_entity_poly.pdbx_seq_one_letter_code
_entity_poly.pdbx_strand_id
1 'polypeptide(L)' 'MTQIKSVISEKQNQRDTLRSLGLKRIGDVVVREDSPANRGYVRAVAHLVKFEEID' A
#
# COMPACT_ATOMS: atom_id res chain seq x y z
N MET A 1 -2.16 -7.50 0.97
CA MET A 1 -2.54 -6.19 0.41
C MET A 1 -2.14 -6.11 -1.05
N THR A 2 -2.92 -5.41 -1.87
CA THR A 2 -2.77 -5.36 -3.33
C THR A 2 -2.87 -3.93 -3.83
N GLN A 3 -2.00 -3.49 -4.74
CA GLN A 3 -2.12 -2.17 -5.36
C GLN A 3 -3.18 -2.19 -6.47
N ILE A 4 -4.19 -1.31 -6.38
CA ILE A 4 -5.33 -1.27 -7.32
C ILE A 4 -5.32 -0.03 -8.24
N LYS A 5 -4.55 1.02 -7.90
CA LYS A 5 -4.47 2.25 -8.70
C LYS A 5 -3.03 2.68 -8.97
N SER A 6 -2.85 3.46 -10.04
CA SER A 6 -1.56 4.01 -10.45
C SER A 6 -1.04 5.08 -9.49
N VAL A 7 0.28 5.24 -9.43
CA VAL A 7 0.98 6.25 -8.62
C VAL A 7 1.31 7.54 -9.39
N ILE A 8 1.02 7.58 -10.69
CA ILE A 8 1.56 8.60 -11.62
C ILE A 8 1.12 10.03 -11.31
N SER A 9 0.01 10.20 -10.59
CA SER A 9 -0.52 11.51 -10.18
C SER A 9 -0.64 11.68 -8.66
N GLU A 10 0.00 10.79 -7.90
CA GLU A 10 -0.07 10.77 -6.43
C GLU A 10 1.08 11.56 -5.83
N LYS A 11 0.95 12.01 -4.59
CA LYS A 11 1.99 12.82 -3.91
C LYS A 11 3.25 11.98 -3.65
N GLN A 12 4.41 12.63 -3.57
CA GLN A 12 5.71 11.96 -3.35
C GLN A 12 5.69 11.05 -2.10
N ASN A 13 5.10 11.52 -0.99
CA ASN A 13 4.97 10.73 0.23
C ASN A 13 4.15 9.44 0.05
N GLN A 14 3.11 9.44 -0.78
CA GLN A 14 2.32 8.24 -1.10
C GLN A 14 3.10 7.27 -1.97
N ARG A 15 3.87 7.79 -2.94
CA ARG A 15 4.79 6.98 -3.77
C ARG A 15 5.83 6.26 -2.90
N ASP A 16 6.41 6.98 -1.94
CA ASP A 16 7.40 6.40 -1.05
C ASP A 16 6.78 5.43 -0.05
N THR A 17 5.54 5.70 0.40
CA THR A 17 4.77 4.77 1.23
C THR A 17 4.54 3.44 0.51
N LEU A 18 4.12 3.46 -0.76
CA LEU A 18 3.92 2.23 -1.54
C LEU A 18 5.24 1.46 -1.72
N ARG A 19 6.35 2.16 -1.98
CA ARG A 19 7.68 1.54 -2.06
C ARG A 19 8.10 0.89 -0.74
N SER A 20 7.88 1.55 0.39
CA SER A 20 8.17 1.02 1.73
C SER A 20 7.33 -0.21 2.05
N LEU A 21 6.06 -0.22 1.64
CA LEU A 21 5.19 -1.39 1.74
C LEU A 21 5.66 -2.54 0.84
N GLY A 22 6.39 -2.24 -0.23
CA GLY A 22 6.93 -3.21 -1.19
C GLY A 22 6.12 -3.33 -2.48
N LEU A 23 5.15 -2.45 -2.70
CA LEU A 23 4.27 -2.44 -3.86
C LEU A 23 4.94 -1.67 -5.01
N LYS A 24 5.30 -2.37 -6.09
CA LYS A 24 6.05 -1.77 -7.21
C LYS A 24 5.20 -1.48 -8.44
N ARG A 25 4.05 -2.14 -8.58
CA ARG A 25 3.14 -2.04 -9.74
C ARG A 25 1.70 -2.36 -9.37
N ILE A 26 0.76 -1.95 -10.22
CA ILE A 26 -0.65 -2.34 -10.08
C ILE A 26 -0.77 -3.87 -10.16
N GLY A 27 -1.59 -4.45 -9.28
CA GLY A 27 -1.78 -5.89 -9.14
C GLY A 27 -0.72 -6.59 -8.29
N ASP A 28 0.34 -5.89 -7.87
CA ASP A 28 1.36 -6.44 -6.98
C ASP A 28 0.76 -6.72 -5.60
N VAL A 29 1.08 -7.87 -5.03
CA VAL A 29 0.53 -8.36 -3.75
C VAL A 29 1.67 -8.53 -2.77
N VAL A 30 1.51 -7.95 -1.57
CA VAL A 30 2.45 -8.11 -0.47
C VAL A 30 1.69 -8.50 0.80
N VAL A 31 2.25 -9.43 1.56
CA VAL A 31 1.74 -9.80 2.90
C VAL A 31 2.63 -9.14 3.95
N ARG A 32 2.03 -8.53 4.96
CA ARG A 32 2.72 -7.91 6.10
C ARG A 32 1.93 -8.18 7.36
N GLU A 33 2.63 -8.22 8.48
CA GLU A 33 2.02 -8.32 9.81
C GLU A 33 1.15 -7.09 10.13
N ASP A 34 0.08 -7.30 10.89
CA ASP A 34 -0.72 -6.20 11.41
C ASP A 34 0.02 -5.49 12.56
N SER A 35 0.77 -4.45 12.21
CA SER A 35 1.40 -3.52 13.15
C SER A 35 0.77 -2.13 13.07
N PRO A 36 0.79 -1.33 14.17
CA PRO A 36 0.32 0.05 14.15
C PRO A 36 1.01 0.91 13.08
N ALA A 37 2.30 0.65 12.81
CA ALA A 37 3.06 1.32 11.76
C ALA A 37 2.52 0.99 10.36
N ASN A 38 2.29 -0.30 10.08
CA ASN A 38 1.72 -0.74 8.79
C ASN A 38 0.31 -0.18 8.58
N ARG A 39 -0.51 -0.13 9.63
CA ARG A 39 -1.83 0.55 9.58
C ARG A 39 -1.70 2.02 9.22
N GLY A 40 -0.72 2.73 9.76
CA GLY A 40 -0.43 4.12 9.40
C GLY A 40 -0.10 4.29 7.91
N TYR A 41 0.78 3.45 7.38
CA TYR A 41 1.12 3.44 5.96
C TYR A 41 -0.08 3.14 5.08
N VAL A 42 -0.85 2.09 5.39
CA VAL A 42 -2.04 1.70 4.62
C VAL A 42 -3.07 2.84 4.61
N ARG A 43 -3.29 3.52 5.74
CA ARG A 43 -4.19 4.69 5.81
C ARG A 43 -3.76 5.83 4.89
N ALA A 44 -2.45 6.09 4.78
CA ALA A 44 -1.93 7.15 3.90
C ALA A 44 -2.16 6.89 2.40
N VAL A 45 -2.29 5.62 2.02
CA VAL A 45 -2.49 5.18 0.62
C VAL A 45 -3.78 4.38 0.42
N ALA A 46 -4.78 4.58 1.28
CA ALA A 46 -5.99 3.74 1.32
C ALA A 46 -6.78 3.73 0.00
N HIS A 47 -6.70 4.79 -0.80
CA HIS A 47 -7.35 4.87 -2.13
C HIS A 47 -6.57 4.15 -3.24
N LEU A 48 -5.32 3.76 -2.99
CA LEU A 48 -4.41 3.12 -3.95
C LEU A 48 -4.30 1.60 -3.75
N VAL A 49 -4.69 1.10 -2.58
CA VAL A 49 -4.53 -0.30 -2.19
C VAL A 49 -5.86 -0.93 -1.78
N LYS A 50 -5.96 -2.24 -1.97
CA LYS A 50 -6.97 -3.10 -1.37
C LYS A 50 -6.28 -3.95 -0.30
N PHE A 51 -6.86 -4.06 0.88
CA PHE A 51 -6.39 -4.98 1.92
C PHE A 51 -7.38 -6.13 2.05
N GLU A 52 -6.85 -7.30 2.42
CA GLU A 52 -7.59 -8.51 2.73
C GLU A 52 -6.91 -9.09 3.98
N GLU A 53 -7.70 -9.45 4.99
CA GLU A 53 -7.22 -10.14 6.18
C GLU A 53 -7.10 -11.63 5.87
N ILE A 54 -6.01 -12.24 6.33
CA ILE A 54 -5.74 -13.67 6.18
C ILE A 54 -5.68 -14.22 7.60
N ASP A 55 -6.60 -15.11 7.93
CA ASP A 55 -6.65 -15.86 9.20
C ASP A 55 -5.61 -16.99 9.23
#